data_AF-A0A7C3Q5D4-F1
#
_entry.id   AF-A0A7C3Q5D4-F1
#
_cell.length_a   1.000
_cell.length_b   1.000
_cell.length_c   1.000
_cell.angle_alpha   90.00
_cell.angle_beta   90.00
_cell.angle_gamma   90.00
#
_symmetry.space_group_name_H-M   'P 1'
#
loop_
_entity.id
_entity.type
_entity.pdbx_description
1 polymer ?
#
loop_
_entity_poly.entity_id
_entity_poly.type
_entity_poly.pdbx_seq_one_letter_code
_entity_poly.pdbx_strand_id
1 'polypeptide(L)'
;MKEKDVERYRQQINRIDEQILKLLNERAKIAISIGKIKKESHAEIHAPNREREIYSRLEQLNSGPFPTEAVRHVFREIISASLALEEPLKVAYLGPRATFTHMACMQQFGLSAMYVPV
;
A
#
# COMPACT_ATOMS: atom_id res chain seq x y z
N MET A 1 -6.17 -37.87 -7.84
CA MET A 1 -6.76 -37.34 -6.59
C MET A 1 -6.07 -36.04 -6.16
N LYS A 2 -4.74 -36.06 -5.92
CA LYS A 2 -3.94 -34.88 -5.54
C LYS A 2 -4.12 -33.64 -6.43
N GLU A 3 -4.28 -33.81 -7.74
CA GLU A 3 -4.45 -32.70 -8.69
C GLU A 3 -5.82 -32.00 -8.58
N LYS A 4 -6.88 -32.76 -8.26
CA LYS A 4 -8.21 -32.20 -7.98
C LYS A 4 -8.23 -31.42 -6.64
N ASP A 5 -7.43 -31.86 -5.67
CA ASP A 5 -7.30 -31.17 -4.39
C ASP A 5 -6.57 -29.83 -4.54
N VAL A 6 -5.50 -29.79 -5.34
CA VAL A 6 -4.79 -28.54 -5.69
C VAL A 6 -5.73 -27.56 -6.36
N GLU A 7 -6.53 -28.01 -7.33
CA GLU A 7 -7.47 -27.14 -8.03
C GLU A 7 -8.56 -26.59 -7.10
N ARG A 8 -9.04 -27.42 -6.15
CA ARG A 8 -9.97 -26.96 -5.12
C ARG A 8 -9.38 -25.89 -4.21
N TYR A 9 -8.09 -25.99 -3.84
CA TYR A 9 -7.44 -24.95 -3.04
C TYR A 9 -7.20 -23.67 -3.85
N ARG A 10 -6.85 -23.77 -5.14
CA ARG A 10 -6.76 -22.60 -6.03
C ARG A 10 -8.08 -21.84 -6.12
N GLN A 11 -9.20 -22.55 -6.25
CA GLN A 11 -10.52 -21.91 -6.24
C GLN A 11 -10.83 -21.21 -4.92
N GLN A 12 -10.36 -21.73 -3.78
CA GLN A 12 -10.49 -21.05 -2.49
C GLN A 12 -9.63 -19.78 -2.44
N ILE A 13 -8.39 -19.83 -2.95
CA ILE A 13 -7.52 -18.66 -3.07
C ILE A 13 -8.17 -17.58 -3.94
N ASN A 14 -8.68 -17.94 -5.13
CA ASN A 14 -9.33 -16.98 -6.02
C ASN A 14 -10.49 -16.24 -5.34
N ARG A 15 -11.30 -16.95 -4.54
CA ARG A 15 -12.40 -16.33 -3.78
C ARG A 15 -11.89 -15.35 -2.72
N ILE A 16 -10.77 -15.68 -2.07
CA ILE A 16 -10.13 -14.78 -1.10
C ILE A 16 -9.57 -13.56 -1.83
N ASP A 17 -8.93 -13.74 -2.98
CA ASP A 17 -8.37 -12.66 -3.78
C ASP A 17 -9.45 -11.67 -4.25
N GLU A 18 -10.61 -12.18 -4.68
CA GLU A 18 -11.78 -11.35 -5.02
C GLU A 18 -12.26 -10.52 -3.81
N GLN A 19 -12.26 -11.10 -2.61
CA GLN A 19 -12.62 -10.39 -1.38
C GLN A 19 -11.58 -9.32 -1.02
N ILE A 20 -10.29 -9.63 -1.16
CA ILE A 20 -9.20 -8.66 -0.96
C ILE A 20 -9.38 -7.50 -1.92
N LEU A 21 -9.59 -7.76 -3.21
CA LEU A 21 -9.80 -6.71 -4.22
C LEU A 21 -11.01 -5.84 -3.90
N LYS A 22 -12.12 -6.44 -3.43
CA LYS A 22 -13.31 -5.69 -3.01
C LYS A 22 -12.98 -4.75 -1.84
N LEU A 23 -12.31 -5.25 -0.80
CA LEU A 23 -11.91 -4.47 0.37
C LEU A 23 -10.93 -3.35 0.01
N LEU A 24 -9.99 -3.61 -0.91
CA LEU A 24 -9.08 -2.58 -1.42
C LEU A 24 -9.83 -1.44 -2.12
N ASN A 25 -10.82 -1.76 -2.96
CA ASN A 25 -11.66 -0.77 -3.62
C ASN A 25 -12.51 0.04 -2.62
N GLU A 26 -13.07 -0.60 -1.61
CA GLU A 26 -13.81 0.09 -0.55
C GLU A 26 -12.89 1.05 0.22
N ARG A 27 -11.70 0.60 0.58
CA ARG A 27 -10.68 1.44 1.22
C ARG A 27 -10.29 2.63 0.33
N ALA A 28 -10.08 2.41 -0.96
CA ALA A 28 -9.72 3.47 -1.91
C ALA A 28 -10.82 4.54 -2.02
N LYS A 29 -12.10 4.15 -2.06
CA LYS A 29 -13.23 5.09 -2.05
C LYS A 29 -13.21 5.99 -0.81
N ILE A 30 -12.91 5.43 0.36
CA ILE A 30 -12.81 6.19 1.61
C ILE A 30 -11.60 7.13 1.56
N ALA A 31 -10.44 6.67 1.08
CA ALA A 31 -9.25 7.50 0.91
C ALA A 31 -9.51 8.70 0.00
N ILE A 32 -10.16 8.50 -1.16
CA ILE A 32 -10.55 9.58 -2.07
C ILE A 32 -11.44 10.63 -1.36
N SER A 33 -12.41 10.18 -0.56
CA SER A 33 -13.25 11.10 0.21
C SER A 33 -12.46 11.89 1.25
N ILE A 34 -11.49 11.26 1.92
CA ILE A 34 -10.57 11.94 2.85
C ILE A 34 -9.71 12.97 2.10
N GLY A 35 -9.16 12.61 0.94
CA GLY A 35 -8.35 13.50 0.11
C GLY A 35 -9.12 14.76 -0.32
N LYS A 36 -10.41 14.64 -0.66
CA LYS A 36 -11.28 15.80 -0.96
C LYS A 36 -11.39 16.75 0.24
N ILE A 37 -11.65 16.23 1.43
CA ILE A 37 -11.78 17.02 2.66
C ILE A 37 -10.45 17.72 3.00
N LYS A 38 -9.32 17.00 2.87
CA LYS A 38 -7.98 17.56 3.11
C LYS A 38 -7.65 18.68 2.14
N LYS A 39 -8.02 18.52 0.87
CA LYS A 39 -7.83 19.53 -0.17
C LYS A 39 -8.63 20.81 0.11
N GLU A 40 -9.88 20.67 0.55
CA GLU A 40 -10.72 21.81 0.94
C GLU A 40 -10.16 22.54 2.18
N SER A 41 -9.61 21.78 3.13
CA SER A 41 -9.05 22.30 4.39
C SER A 41 -7.57 22.73 4.30
N HIS A 42 -6.94 22.66 3.13
CA HIS A 42 -5.51 22.93 2.93
C HIS A 42 -4.58 22.12 3.87
N ALA A 43 -5.04 20.93 4.26
CA ALA A 43 -4.28 20.02 5.13
C ALA A 43 -3.31 19.14 4.32
N GLU A 44 -2.22 18.71 4.95
CA GLU A 44 -1.25 17.82 4.31
C GLU A 44 -1.87 16.46 3.93
N ILE A 45 -1.64 16.06 2.67
CA ILE A 45 -2.14 14.78 2.13
C ILE A 45 -1.35 13.61 2.73
N HIS A 46 -0.01 13.71 2.74
CA HIS A 46 0.89 12.70 3.31
C HIS A 46 1.11 12.94 4.80
N ALA A 47 0.78 11.93 5.63
CA ALA A 47 0.89 12.00 7.09
C ALA A 47 1.71 10.82 7.64
N PRO A 48 3.05 10.92 7.70
CA PRO A 48 3.93 9.82 8.09
C PRO A 48 3.65 9.21 9.47
N ASN A 49 3.20 10.03 10.42
CA ASN A 49 2.81 9.55 11.76
C ASN A 49 1.63 8.59 11.67
N ARG A 50 0.63 8.94 10.85
CA ARG A 50 -0.57 8.12 10.65
C ARG A 50 -0.24 6.78 10.00
N GLU A 51 0.71 6.76 9.08
CA GLU A 51 1.17 5.52 8.44
C GLU A 51 1.85 4.59 9.44
N ARG A 52 2.74 5.12 10.28
CA ARG A 52 3.39 4.35 11.35
C ARG A 52 2.38 3.73 12.31
N GLU A 53 1.36 4.48 12.74
CA GLU A 53 0.27 3.95 13.57
C GLU A 53 -0.49 2.81 12.88
N ILE A 54 -0.76 2.93 11.58
CA ILE A 54 -1.43 1.88 10.81
C ILE A 54 -0.58 0.62 10.78
N TYR A 55 0.73 0.73 10.48
CA TYR A 55 1.63 -0.42 10.47
C TYR A 55 1.70 -1.10 11.84
N SER A 56 1.97 -0.34 12.91
CA SER A 56 2.05 -0.90 14.27
C SER A 56 0.75 -1.58 14.69
N ARG A 57 -0.40 -0.98 14.39
CA ARG A 57 -1.70 -1.59 14.71
C ARG A 57 -1.93 -2.89 13.94
N LEU A 58 -1.58 -2.94 12.65
CA LEU A 58 -1.79 -4.14 11.82
C LEU A 58 -0.81 -5.26 12.19
N GLU A 59 0.42 -4.92 12.53
CA GLU A 59 1.42 -5.88 13.03
C GLU A 59 0.97 -6.52 14.34
N GLN A 60 0.39 -5.74 15.26
CA GLN A 60 -0.17 -6.23 16.52
C GLN A 60 -1.41 -7.12 16.33
N LEU A 61 -2.24 -6.82 15.33
CA LEU A 61 -3.44 -7.60 15.01
C LEU A 61 -3.13 -8.88 14.21
N ASN A 62 -1.91 -9.02 13.68
CA ASN A 62 -1.54 -10.19 12.90
C ASN A 62 -1.30 -11.42 13.79
N SER A 63 -2.34 -12.21 14.02
CA SER A 63 -2.27 -13.49 14.73
C SER A 63 -2.26 -14.71 13.80
N GLY A 64 -2.16 -14.48 12.48
CA GLY A 64 -2.25 -15.52 11.46
C GLY A 64 -0.89 -16.08 11.03
N PRO A 65 -0.88 -17.06 10.11
CA PRO A 65 0.35 -17.63 9.56
C PRO A 65 1.09 -16.69 8.58
N PHE A 66 0.53 -15.51 8.28
CA PHE A 66 1.15 -14.54 7.38
C PHE A 66 2.32 -13.83 8.08
N PRO A 67 3.50 -13.69 7.44
CA PRO A 67 4.65 -13.07 8.10
C PRO A 67 4.39 -11.61 8.49
N THR A 68 4.62 -11.26 9.76
CA THR A 68 4.36 -9.91 10.27
C THR A 68 5.15 -8.83 9.53
N GLU A 69 6.39 -9.12 9.14
CA GLU A 69 7.21 -8.18 8.34
C GLU A 69 6.58 -7.93 6.95
N ALA A 70 6.01 -8.97 6.33
CA ALA A 70 5.34 -8.84 5.04
C ALA A 70 4.05 -8.00 5.13
N VAL A 71 3.37 -7.97 6.28
CA VAL A 71 2.19 -7.11 6.50
C VAL A 71 2.57 -5.65 6.24
N ARG A 72 3.68 -5.19 6.81
CA ARG A 72 4.16 -3.81 6.61
C ARG A 72 4.35 -3.50 5.12
N HIS A 73 5.00 -4.38 4.38
CA HIS A 73 5.27 -4.17 2.95
C HIS A 73 4.00 -4.11 2.10
N VAL A 74 3.06 -5.04 2.34
CA VAL A 74 1.77 -5.07 1.64
C VAL A 74 0.98 -3.80 1.91
N PHE A 75 0.85 -3.41 3.19
CA PHE A 75 0.08 -2.22 3.55
C PHE A 75 0.75 -0.91 3.16
N ARG A 76 2.10 -0.86 3.09
CA ARG A 76 2.82 0.30 2.53
C ARG A 76 2.41 0.53 1.08
N GLU A 77 2.35 -0.53 0.27
CA GLU A 77 1.95 -0.37 -1.14
C GLU A 77 0.47 0.00 -1.27
N ILE A 78 -0.41 -0.59 -0.46
CA ILE A 78 -1.83 -0.22 -0.43
C ILE A 78 -2.01 1.27 -0.07
N ILE A 79 -1.25 1.78 0.91
CA ILE A 79 -1.25 3.20 1.28
C ILE A 79 -0.70 4.06 0.15
N SER A 80 0.46 3.68 -0.42
CA SER A 80 1.09 4.41 -1.53
C SER A 80 0.15 4.55 -2.73
N ALA A 81 -0.49 3.46 -3.16
CA ALA A 81 -1.48 3.47 -4.23
C ALA A 81 -2.70 4.35 -3.91
N SER A 82 -3.11 4.40 -2.63
CA SER A 82 -4.23 5.24 -2.22
C SER A 82 -3.88 6.72 -2.18
N LEU A 83 -2.67 7.07 -1.73
CA LEU A 83 -2.17 8.45 -1.78
C LEU A 83 -2.06 8.94 -3.22
N ALA A 84 -1.59 8.09 -4.14
CA ALA A 84 -1.51 8.42 -5.56
C ALA A 84 -2.88 8.71 -6.21
N LEU A 85 -3.98 8.15 -5.68
CA LEU A 85 -5.35 8.48 -6.09
C LEU A 85 -5.82 9.85 -5.57
N GLU A 86 -5.28 10.33 -4.44
CA GLU A 86 -5.57 11.65 -3.88
C GLU A 86 -4.74 12.72 -4.59
N GLU A 87 -3.42 12.60 -4.53
CA GLU A 87 -2.44 13.40 -5.25
C GLU A 87 -1.12 12.61 -5.37
N PRO A 88 -0.51 12.49 -6.57
CA PRO A 88 0.75 11.77 -6.72
C PRO A 88 1.86 12.40 -5.87
N LEU A 89 2.33 11.66 -4.86
CA LEU A 89 3.46 12.08 -4.03
C LEU A 89 4.71 12.23 -4.90
N LYS A 90 5.29 13.43 -4.96
CA LYS A 90 6.54 13.69 -5.68
C LYS A 90 7.74 13.54 -4.75
N VAL A 91 8.64 12.64 -5.11
CA VAL A 91 9.85 12.33 -4.34
C VAL A 91 11.08 12.64 -5.19
N ALA A 92 11.85 13.63 -4.76
CA ALA A 92 13.15 13.94 -5.32
C ALA A 92 14.22 12.99 -4.76
N TYR A 93 15.14 12.52 -5.60
CA TYR A 93 16.26 11.68 -5.18
C TYR A 93 17.54 12.01 -5.96
N LEU A 94 18.69 11.83 -5.31
CA LEU A 94 19.98 12.18 -5.89
C LEU A 94 20.51 11.08 -6.82
N GLY A 95 20.73 11.39 -8.09
CA GLY A 95 21.37 10.48 -9.06
C GLY A 95 20.41 9.72 -10.00
N PRO A 96 20.94 8.79 -10.81
CA PRO A 96 20.17 8.12 -11.87
C PRO A 96 19.07 7.18 -11.35
N ARG A 97 18.09 6.88 -12.21
CA ARG A 97 17.10 5.81 -11.97
C ARG A 97 17.78 4.48 -11.70
N ALA A 98 17.15 3.66 -10.86
CA ALA A 98 17.63 2.34 -10.45
C ALA A 98 18.98 2.33 -9.71
N THR A 99 19.38 3.47 -9.12
CA THR A 99 20.51 3.54 -8.18
C THR A 99 20.05 3.47 -6.71
N PHE A 100 20.98 3.50 -5.76
CA PHE A 100 20.68 3.30 -4.33
C PHE A 100 19.65 4.27 -3.77
N THR A 101 19.74 5.55 -4.12
CA THR A 101 18.81 6.59 -3.67
C THR A 101 17.42 6.38 -4.25
N HIS A 102 17.32 6.03 -5.54
CA HIS A 102 16.06 5.64 -6.17
C HIS A 102 15.42 4.44 -5.44
N MET A 103 16.19 3.39 -5.18
CA MET A 103 15.71 2.20 -4.47
C MET A 103 15.28 2.51 -3.03
N ALA A 104 16.05 3.34 -2.31
CA ALA A 104 15.70 3.76 -0.96
C ALA A 104 14.39 4.56 -0.94
N CYS A 105 14.20 5.46 -1.90
CA CYS A 105 12.95 6.20 -2.06
C CYS A 105 11.77 5.25 -2.35
N MET A 106 11.93 4.25 -3.22
CA MET A 106 10.92 3.23 -3.49
C MET A 106 10.55 2.41 -2.24
N GLN A 107 11.54 2.07 -1.41
CA GLN A 107 11.30 1.37 -0.15
C GLN A 107 10.60 2.25 0.89
N GLN A 108 10.85 3.55 0.89
CA GLN A 108 10.23 4.45 1.86
C GLN A 108 8.80 4.83 1.47
N PHE A 109 8.57 5.20 0.20
CA PHE A 109 7.34 5.85 -0.26
C PHE A 109 6.41 4.94 -1.08
N GLY A 110 6.85 3.70 -1.38
CA GLY A 110 6.09 2.74 -2.18
C GLY A 110 6.17 3.01 -3.69
N LEU A 111 5.74 2.05 -4.50
CA LEU A 111 5.99 2.09 -5.95
C LEU A 111 5.13 3.12 -6.68
N SER A 112 4.01 3.52 -6.09
CA SER A 112 3.01 4.39 -6.71
C SER A 112 3.37 5.90 -6.65
N ALA A 113 4.46 6.27 -5.99
CA ALA A 113 4.94 7.67 -5.95
C ALA A 113 5.67 8.09 -7.24
N MET A 114 5.70 9.40 -7.52
CA MET A 114 6.42 9.97 -8.65
C MET A 114 7.87 10.29 -8.28
N TYR A 115 8.82 9.56 -8.87
CA TYR A 115 10.25 9.72 -8.60
C TYR A 115 10.94 10.65 -9.60
N VAL A 116 11.51 11.74 -9.10
CA VAL A 116 12.19 12.78 -9.90
C VAL A 116 13.70 12.79 -9.56
N PRO A 117 14.59 12.50 -10.52
CA PRO A 117 16.02 12.60 -10.29
C PRO A 117 16.43 14.07 -10.16
N VAL A 118 17.36 14.35 -9.24
CA VAL A 118 18.02 15.65 -9.02
C VAL A 118 19.53 15.48 -9.19
#